data_AF-K2RS34-F1
#
_entry.id   AF-K2RS34-F1
#
_cell.length_a   1.000
_cell.length_b   1.000
_cell.length_c   1.000
_cell.angle_alpha   90.00
_cell.angle_beta   90.00
_cell.angle_gamma   90.00
#
_symmetry.space_group_name_H-M   'P 1'
#
loop_
_entity.id
_entity.type
_entity.pdbx_description
1 polymer ?
#
loop_
_entity_poly.entity_id
_entity_poly.type
_entity_poly.pdbx_seq_one_letter_code
_entity_poly.pdbx_strand_id
1 'polypeptide(L)'
;MAYALGNFFDIQDPKRITTPPLTRKKSVSIRTPPSNQELDDLIFGEALSGPQTHPSTPQHADLPPPFPSGAQTPATPGELEGAAPNTPSAPLIPTLWNPPMNKYRLLCACLVYFGNGLSDAAPGALIPYMETWYRIGYATVSLIFVTNACGFIGAAFLTDAILTRLGRARTLVLSELIMIAGYIVIVNTPPFGGVVAAFFLLGFGCAINLALNNVFCSNLDRSTVILGLAHGSYGVGGTVGPIAATALASSGALWSRFYFVTLGIRAACVVFNAWAFWKYEKENGRAEGTDANLLAELERTASRQMAAGADEQQHSKKQLLAQALRNRVTLIGAAFIFMYQGAEVAIAGWVISFLINYRGGAPAQVGYVTAGFF
;
A
#
# COMPACT_ATOMS: atom_id res chain seq x y z
N MET A 1 -35.67 -0.82 40.58
CA MET A 1 -34.25 -0.63 40.16
C MET A 1 -34.18 -0.21 38.68
N ALA A 2 -35.01 0.76 38.27
CA ALA A 2 -35.22 1.14 36.86
C ALA A 2 -35.22 2.67 36.65
N TYR A 3 -34.50 3.41 37.51
CA TYR A 3 -34.51 4.88 37.52
C TYR A 3 -33.11 5.52 37.55
N ALA A 4 -32.06 4.80 37.13
CA ALA A 4 -30.67 5.29 37.26
C ALA A 4 -29.88 5.43 35.94
N LEU A 5 -30.49 5.22 34.76
CA LEU A 5 -29.78 5.31 33.46
C LEU A 5 -30.44 6.27 32.45
N GLY A 6 -31.48 7.01 32.85
CA GLY A 6 -32.22 7.93 31.97
C GLY A 6 -31.56 9.28 31.70
N ASN A 7 -30.41 9.60 32.31
CA ASN A 7 -29.79 10.93 32.24
C ASN A 7 -28.61 11.05 31.25
N PHE A 8 -28.38 10.06 30.37
CA PHE A 8 -27.28 10.13 29.37
C PHE A 8 -27.72 10.38 27.93
N PHE A 9 -29.03 10.41 27.65
CA PHE A 9 -29.55 10.68 26.32
C PHE A 9 -30.60 11.79 26.38
N ASP A 10 -30.17 13.00 26.04
CA ASP A 10 -31.06 14.13 25.77
C ASP A 10 -31.80 13.82 24.45
N ILE A 11 -33.05 13.36 24.56
CA ILE A 11 -33.94 13.13 23.43
C ILE A 11 -34.50 14.49 23.03
N GLN A 12 -33.87 15.14 22.04
CA GLN A 12 -34.43 16.34 21.43
C GLN A 12 -35.62 15.98 20.53
N ASP A 13 -36.76 16.57 20.85
CA ASP A 13 -38.03 16.56 20.09
C ASP A 13 -37.85 17.23 18.70
N PRO A 14 -38.54 16.79 17.63
CA PRO A 14 -38.22 17.17 16.26
C PRO A 14 -38.84 18.52 15.92
N LYS A 15 -38.16 19.61 16.28
CA LYS A 15 -38.54 20.95 15.82
C LYS A 15 -37.50 21.52 14.85
N ARG A 16 -37.99 21.66 13.60
CA ARG A 16 -37.60 22.65 12.59
C ARG A 16 -36.21 22.45 12.00
N ILE A 17 -36.16 21.85 10.80
CA ILE A 17 -35.00 21.88 9.91
C ILE A 17 -34.73 23.36 9.56
N THR A 18 -33.79 23.96 10.28
CA THR A 18 -33.19 25.24 9.89
C THR A 18 -32.11 24.92 8.87
N THR A 19 -32.24 25.48 7.67
CA THR A 19 -31.16 25.53 6.68
C THR A 19 -29.89 26.03 7.35
N PRO A 20 -28.74 25.36 7.19
CA PRO A 20 -27.49 25.83 7.76
C PRO A 20 -27.17 27.23 7.19
N PRO A 21 -26.65 28.16 8.02
CA PRO A 21 -26.24 29.46 7.51
C PRO A 21 -25.17 29.27 6.43
N LEU A 22 -25.31 30.02 5.33
CA LEU A 22 -24.36 30.09 4.22
C LEU A 22 -22.93 30.16 4.77
N THR A 23 -22.14 29.15 4.44
CA THR A 23 -20.73 29.06 4.78
C THR A 23 -20.03 30.34 4.35
N ARG A 24 -19.27 30.93 5.29
CA ARG A 24 -18.37 32.05 5.05
C ARG A 24 -17.56 31.75 3.79
N LYS A 25 -17.77 32.53 2.71
CA LYS A 25 -16.92 32.48 1.52
C LYS A 25 -15.48 32.68 1.98
N LYS A 26 -14.67 31.61 1.90
CA LYS A 26 -13.22 31.71 2.07
C LYS A 26 -12.76 32.69 0.99
N SER A 27 -12.15 33.81 1.38
CA SER A 27 -11.51 34.67 0.39
C SER A 27 -10.50 33.81 -0.36
N VAL A 28 -10.56 33.85 -1.68
CA VAL A 28 -9.54 33.25 -2.53
C VAL A 28 -8.26 33.97 -2.17
N SER A 29 -7.39 33.32 -1.39
CA SER A 29 -6.01 33.76 -1.25
C SER A 29 -5.35 33.49 -2.59
N ILE A 30 -5.36 34.50 -3.45
CA ILE A 30 -4.51 34.55 -4.62
C ILE A 30 -3.09 34.53 -4.04
N ARG A 31 -2.41 33.38 -4.17
CA ARG A 31 -0.95 33.33 -3.96
C ARG A 31 -0.35 34.22 -5.05
N THR A 32 -0.05 35.46 -4.70
CA THR A 32 0.90 36.28 -5.45
C THR A 32 2.22 35.52 -5.48
N PRO A 33 2.90 35.39 -6.64
CA PRO A 33 4.28 34.94 -6.65
C PRO A 33 5.13 35.92 -5.81
N PRO A 34 6.17 35.43 -5.10
CA PRO A 34 7.01 36.29 -4.27
C PRO A 34 7.66 37.38 -5.13
N SER A 35 7.73 38.59 -4.60
CA SER A 35 8.40 39.71 -5.26
C SER A 35 9.91 39.50 -5.24
N ASN A 36 10.64 40.07 -6.21
CA ASN A 36 12.09 39.90 -6.34
C ASN A 36 12.91 40.26 -5.08
N GLN A 37 12.34 41.03 -4.14
CA GLN A 37 12.98 41.37 -2.86
C GLN A 37 12.97 40.25 -1.82
N GLU A 38 12.11 39.23 -1.94
CA GLU A 38 12.08 38.09 -1.01
C GLU A 38 13.02 36.94 -1.41
N LEU A 39 13.72 37.06 -2.55
CA LEU A 39 14.73 36.10 -3.01
C LEU A 39 16.15 36.40 -2.51
N ASP A 40 16.43 37.65 -2.10
CA ASP A 40 17.77 38.07 -1.68
C ASP A 40 18.09 37.69 -0.21
N ASP A 41 17.09 37.36 0.60
CA ASP A 41 17.26 36.96 2.00
C ASP A 41 17.43 35.43 2.21
N LEU A 42 17.45 34.64 1.13
CA LEU A 42 17.76 33.20 1.17
C LEU A 42 19.27 32.99 0.94
N ILE A 43 20.07 33.27 1.98
CA ILE A 43 21.50 32.96 1.99
C ILE A 43 21.71 31.44 2.09
N PHE A 44 22.02 30.81 0.96
CA PHE A 44 22.63 29.49 0.89
C PHE A 44 24.15 29.63 1.11
N GLY A 45 24.65 29.03 2.20
CA GLY A 45 26.06 28.62 2.34
C GLY A 45 27.09 29.75 2.34
N GLU A 46 27.52 30.17 3.53
CA GLU A 46 28.62 31.11 3.70
C GLU A 46 29.97 30.42 3.38
N ALA A 47 30.62 30.84 2.31
CA ALA A 47 32.02 30.52 2.04
C ALA A 47 32.92 31.50 2.80
N LEU A 48 33.73 30.98 3.74
CA LEU A 48 34.77 31.73 4.43
C LEU A 48 35.76 32.33 3.42
N SER A 49 35.61 33.63 3.15
CA SER A 49 36.54 34.42 2.37
C SER A 49 37.66 34.94 3.29
N GLY A 50 38.91 34.64 2.94
CA GLY A 50 40.09 35.09 3.68
C GLY A 50 40.36 36.60 3.57
N PRO A 51 41.17 37.20 4.46
CA PRO A 51 41.42 38.64 4.45
C PRO A 51 42.43 39.05 3.37
N GLN A 52 42.12 40.16 2.70
CA GLN A 52 42.98 40.86 1.75
C GLN A 52 44.13 41.63 2.42
N THR A 53 45.18 41.83 1.63
CA THR A 53 46.47 42.48 1.90
C THR A 53 46.43 44.01 2.01
N HIS A 54 47.30 44.59 2.85
CA HIS A 54 47.91 45.92 2.63
C HIS A 54 49.40 45.94 3.10
N PRO A 55 50.24 46.86 2.55
CA PRO A 55 51.69 46.65 2.40
C PRO A 55 52.58 47.44 3.38
N SER A 56 53.75 46.89 3.74
CA SER A 56 54.95 47.64 4.15
C SER A 56 56.18 46.74 4.33
N THR A 57 57.28 47.08 3.65
CA THR A 57 58.67 46.51 3.66
C THR A 57 59.53 47.16 4.79
N PRO A 58 60.85 46.87 5.02
CA PRO A 58 61.76 45.77 4.60
C PRO A 58 62.70 45.20 5.73
N GLN A 59 63.65 44.30 5.32
CA GLN A 59 64.92 43.83 5.95
C GLN A 59 64.85 42.55 6.84
N HIS A 60 65.75 41.55 6.81
CA HIS A 60 67.12 41.36 6.28
C HIS A 60 67.43 39.83 6.12
N ALA A 61 68.22 39.46 5.09
CA ALA A 61 69.19 38.33 4.89
C ALA A 61 69.01 36.94 5.61
N ASP A 62 69.11 35.75 4.99
CA ASP A 62 70.27 35.12 4.31
C ASP A 62 69.85 33.85 3.48
N LEU A 63 70.63 33.48 2.44
CA LEU A 63 70.60 32.24 1.60
C LEU A 63 71.91 31.42 1.84
N PRO A 64 72.22 30.19 1.29
CA PRO A 64 71.61 29.24 0.30
C PRO A 64 71.74 27.72 0.76
N PRO A 65 71.78 26.60 -0.04
CA PRO A 65 71.69 26.31 -1.50
C PRO A 65 70.66 25.18 -1.91
N PRO A 66 70.57 24.72 -3.19
CA PRO A 66 69.30 24.36 -3.85
C PRO A 66 68.96 22.86 -3.83
N PHE A 67 67.65 22.54 -3.88
CA PHE A 67 67.13 21.20 -4.16
C PHE A 67 66.23 21.20 -5.40
N PRO A 68 66.18 20.08 -6.16
CA PRO A 68 65.83 20.08 -7.56
C PRO A 68 64.33 20.29 -7.82
N SER A 69 64.11 21.06 -8.86
CA SER A 69 62.85 21.37 -9.54
C SER A 69 62.03 20.11 -9.86
N GLY A 70 60.75 20.15 -9.50
CA GLY A 70 59.77 19.12 -9.86
C GLY A 70 58.39 19.31 -9.22
N ALA A 71 57.96 20.54 -8.93
CA ALA A 71 56.57 20.79 -8.56
C ALA A 71 55.74 20.85 -9.85
N GLN A 72 55.14 19.72 -10.21
CA GLN A 72 54.10 19.69 -11.24
C GLN A 72 52.94 20.59 -10.82
N THR A 73 52.54 21.46 -11.74
CA THR A 73 51.38 22.35 -11.66
C THR A 73 50.10 21.53 -11.47
N PRO A 74 49.07 22.00 -10.74
CA PRO A 74 47.86 21.22 -10.50
C PRO A 74 47.17 20.86 -11.81
N ALA A 75 46.80 19.59 -11.93
CA ALA A 75 46.01 19.04 -13.01
C ALA A 75 44.70 19.81 -13.25
N THR A 76 44.33 19.96 -14.52
CA THR A 76 43.05 20.48 -14.98
C THR A 76 41.86 19.73 -14.35
N PRO A 77 40.66 20.35 -14.21
CA PRO A 77 39.49 19.78 -13.52
C PRO A 77 39.02 18.39 -14.01
N GLY A 78 39.48 17.93 -15.18
CA GLY A 78 39.11 16.63 -15.75
C GLY A 78 39.89 15.41 -15.23
N GLU A 79 41.04 15.57 -14.55
CA GLU A 79 41.79 14.41 -14.01
C GLU A 79 41.28 13.93 -12.65
N LEU A 80 40.47 14.74 -11.94
CA LEU A 80 39.73 14.33 -10.75
C LEU A 80 38.53 13.41 -11.08
N GLU A 81 38.03 13.43 -12.33
CA GLU A 81 37.01 12.49 -12.81
C GLU A 81 37.59 11.12 -13.22
N GLY A 82 38.91 11.00 -13.36
CA GLY A 82 39.59 9.75 -13.76
C GLY A 82 40.08 8.87 -12.60
N ALA A 83 40.14 9.39 -11.38
CA ALA A 83 40.64 8.68 -10.22
C ALA A 83 39.58 8.63 -9.11
N ALA A 84 38.46 7.98 -9.39
CA ALA A 84 37.55 7.57 -8.32
C ALA A 84 38.24 6.49 -7.47
N PRO A 85 38.47 6.70 -6.16
CA PRO A 85 38.67 5.56 -5.27
C PRO A 85 37.38 4.74 -5.33
N ASN A 86 37.51 3.42 -5.52
CA ASN A 86 36.43 2.44 -5.56
C ASN A 86 35.31 2.78 -4.56
N THR A 87 34.33 3.53 -5.02
CA THR A 87 33.09 3.76 -4.29
C THR A 87 32.33 2.46 -4.46
N PRO A 88 31.89 1.79 -3.37
CA PRO A 88 31.01 0.65 -3.53
C PRO A 88 29.81 1.16 -4.33
N SER A 89 29.62 0.59 -5.52
CA SER A 89 28.47 0.85 -6.37
C SER A 89 27.23 0.80 -5.48
N ALA A 90 26.52 1.92 -5.38
CA ALA A 90 25.31 1.99 -4.59
C ALA A 90 24.39 0.84 -5.00
N PRO A 91 23.73 0.14 -4.06
CA PRO A 91 22.88 -1.00 -4.38
C PRO A 91 21.85 -0.55 -5.42
N LEU A 92 21.86 -1.20 -6.58
CA LEU A 92 21.03 -0.80 -7.72
C LEU A 92 19.57 -1.12 -7.38
N ILE A 93 18.84 -0.13 -6.83
CA ILE A 93 17.42 -0.27 -6.54
C ILE A 93 16.69 -0.64 -7.84
N PRO A 94 15.94 -1.75 -7.89
CA PRO A 94 15.22 -2.16 -9.08
C PRO A 94 14.29 -1.03 -9.55
N THR A 95 14.35 -0.70 -10.83
CA THR A 95 13.47 0.33 -11.41
C THR A 95 12.27 -0.33 -12.08
N LEU A 96 11.27 0.47 -12.46
CA LEU A 96 10.12 -0.03 -13.22
C LEU A 96 10.52 -0.64 -14.57
N TRP A 97 11.63 -0.17 -15.13
CA TRP A 97 12.09 -0.52 -16.47
C TRP A 97 13.19 -1.59 -16.46
N ASN A 98 13.83 -1.82 -15.31
CA ASN A 98 14.85 -2.84 -15.15
C ASN A 98 14.64 -3.67 -13.87
N PRO A 99 14.44 -5.01 -13.99
CA PRO A 99 14.23 -5.76 -15.23
C PRO A 99 12.96 -5.31 -15.99
N PRO A 100 12.92 -5.45 -17.33
CA PRO A 100 11.80 -4.98 -18.16
C PRO A 100 10.47 -5.65 -17.84
N MET A 101 10.49 -6.76 -17.09
CA MET A 101 9.29 -7.44 -16.61
C MET A 101 8.56 -6.65 -15.51
N ASN A 102 9.24 -5.73 -14.81
CA ASN A 102 8.67 -4.98 -13.69
C ASN A 102 7.46 -4.12 -14.09
N LYS A 103 7.46 -3.53 -15.28
CA LYS A 103 6.28 -2.81 -15.79
C LYS A 103 5.05 -3.72 -15.92
N TYR A 104 5.23 -4.96 -16.37
CA TYR A 104 4.13 -5.92 -16.46
C TYR A 104 3.71 -6.42 -15.09
N ARG A 105 4.65 -6.63 -14.17
CA ARG A 105 4.35 -6.95 -12.76
C ARG A 105 3.54 -5.85 -12.08
N LEU A 106 3.85 -4.59 -12.35
CA LEU A 106 3.06 -3.45 -11.86
C LEU A 106 1.66 -3.44 -12.48
N LEU A 107 1.52 -3.67 -13.78
CA LEU A 107 0.20 -3.79 -14.42
C LEU A 107 -0.62 -4.95 -13.84
N CYS A 108 0.02 -6.09 -13.56
CA CYS A 108 -0.63 -7.23 -12.89
C CYS A 108 -1.07 -6.85 -11.48
N ALA A 109 -0.20 -6.19 -10.70
CA ALA A 109 -0.54 -5.69 -9.37
C ALA A 109 -1.74 -4.73 -9.43
N CYS A 110 -1.76 -3.79 -10.40
CA CYS A 110 -2.89 -2.89 -10.60
C CYS A 110 -4.18 -3.63 -10.94
N LEU A 111 -4.12 -4.68 -11.77
CA LEU A 111 -5.31 -5.50 -12.07
C LEU A 111 -5.82 -6.25 -10.82
N VAL A 112 -4.91 -6.77 -9.98
CA VAL A 112 -5.26 -7.40 -8.70
C VAL A 112 -5.90 -6.39 -7.76
N TYR A 113 -5.33 -5.18 -7.64
CA TYR A 113 -5.87 -4.10 -6.82
C TYR A 113 -7.25 -3.62 -7.31
N PHE A 114 -7.40 -3.42 -8.62
CA PHE A 114 -8.69 -3.13 -9.24
C PHE A 114 -9.73 -4.20 -8.92
N GLY A 115 -9.38 -5.47 -9.08
CA GLY A 115 -10.27 -6.57 -8.73
C GLY A 115 -10.62 -6.60 -7.24
N ASN A 116 -9.68 -6.25 -6.36
CA ASN A 116 -9.90 -6.20 -4.90
C ASN A 116 -10.90 -5.09 -4.57
N GLY A 117 -10.70 -3.88 -5.08
CA GLY A 117 -11.63 -2.78 -4.88
C GLY A 117 -13.03 -3.09 -5.41
N LEU A 118 -13.10 -3.70 -6.61
CA LEU A 118 -14.37 -4.14 -7.19
C LEU A 118 -15.12 -5.12 -6.28
N SER A 119 -14.41 -6.04 -5.64
CA SER A 119 -15.00 -7.05 -4.76
C SER A 119 -15.33 -6.53 -3.36
N ASP A 120 -14.54 -5.60 -2.83
CA ASP A 120 -14.71 -5.07 -1.46
C ASP A 120 -15.88 -4.08 -1.39
N ALA A 121 -16.09 -3.31 -2.46
CA ALA A 121 -17.15 -2.30 -2.52
C ALA A 121 -18.53 -2.86 -2.88
N ALA A 122 -18.59 -3.96 -3.63
CA ALA A 122 -19.86 -4.53 -4.10
C ALA A 122 -20.83 -5.04 -3.01
N PRO A 123 -20.38 -5.69 -1.92
CA PRO A 123 -21.28 -6.19 -0.88
C PRO A 123 -22.23 -5.13 -0.34
N GLY A 124 -21.78 -3.88 -0.16
CA GLY A 124 -22.63 -2.79 0.34
C GLY A 124 -23.91 -2.60 -0.48
N ALA A 125 -23.81 -2.71 -1.81
CA ALA A 125 -24.96 -2.60 -2.70
C ALA A 125 -25.83 -3.88 -2.76
N LEU A 126 -25.25 -5.03 -2.40
CA LEU A 126 -25.90 -6.34 -2.50
C LEU A 126 -26.57 -6.79 -1.18
N ILE A 127 -26.20 -6.20 -0.04
CA ILE A 127 -26.76 -6.54 1.29
C ILE A 127 -28.30 -6.58 1.31
N PRO A 128 -29.04 -5.56 0.83
CA PRO A 128 -30.50 -5.60 0.88
C PRO A 128 -31.10 -6.78 0.11
N TYR A 129 -30.45 -7.17 -0.99
CA TYR A 129 -30.84 -8.32 -1.80
C TYR A 129 -30.54 -9.65 -1.11
N MET A 130 -29.42 -9.73 -0.38
CA MET A 130 -29.07 -10.90 0.44
C MET A 130 -30.05 -11.10 1.60
N GLU A 131 -30.41 -10.03 2.31
CA GLU A 131 -31.40 -10.04 3.40
C GLU A 131 -32.75 -10.58 2.89
N THR A 132 -33.22 -10.07 1.75
CA THR A 132 -34.49 -10.47 1.15
C THR A 132 -34.47 -11.92 0.65
N TRP A 133 -33.38 -12.33 -0.02
CA TRP A 133 -33.25 -13.68 -0.60
C TRP A 133 -33.18 -14.77 0.47
N TYR A 134 -32.35 -14.58 1.51
CA TYR A 134 -32.17 -15.57 2.58
C TYR A 134 -33.16 -15.41 3.73
N ARG A 135 -33.95 -14.32 3.76
CA ARG A 135 -34.86 -13.97 4.86
C ARG A 135 -34.15 -13.90 6.21
N ILE A 136 -32.99 -13.26 6.22
CA ILE A 136 -32.12 -13.12 7.39
C ILE A 136 -32.00 -11.66 7.80
N GLY A 137 -31.72 -11.44 9.09
CA GLY A 137 -31.53 -10.10 9.62
C GLY A 137 -30.13 -9.54 9.30
N TYR A 138 -30.05 -8.21 9.36
CA TYR A 138 -28.83 -7.41 9.24
C TYR A 138 -27.62 -7.96 10.03
N ALA A 139 -27.85 -8.38 11.28
CA ALA A 139 -26.79 -8.91 12.15
C ALA A 139 -26.22 -10.24 11.66
N THR A 140 -27.01 -11.03 10.93
CA THR A 140 -26.54 -12.27 10.31
C THR A 140 -25.76 -11.96 9.03
N VAL A 141 -26.24 -11.02 8.21
CA VAL A 141 -25.54 -10.60 6.98
C VAL A 141 -24.17 -10.02 7.27
N SER A 142 -24.02 -9.26 8.36
CA SER A 142 -22.74 -8.65 8.76
C SER A 142 -21.62 -9.67 9.02
N LEU A 143 -21.93 -10.96 9.21
CA LEU A 143 -20.94 -12.03 9.37
C LEU A 143 -20.01 -12.15 8.16
N ILE A 144 -20.42 -11.72 6.96
CA ILE A 144 -19.55 -11.69 5.78
C ILE A 144 -18.35 -10.74 5.99
N PHE A 145 -18.55 -9.60 6.65
CA PHE A 145 -17.46 -8.66 6.95
C PHE A 145 -16.56 -9.19 8.06
N VAL A 146 -17.16 -9.80 9.10
CA VAL A 146 -16.41 -10.40 10.22
C VAL A 146 -15.51 -11.52 9.72
N THR A 147 -16.05 -12.44 8.92
CA THR A 147 -15.27 -13.57 8.40
C THR A 147 -14.24 -13.16 7.37
N ASN A 148 -14.51 -12.15 6.55
CA ASN A 148 -13.50 -11.53 5.69
C ASN A 148 -12.34 -10.98 6.53
N ALA A 149 -12.62 -10.22 7.59
CA ALA A 149 -11.60 -9.72 8.51
C ALA A 149 -10.81 -10.85 9.20
N CYS A 150 -11.48 -11.93 9.63
CA CYS A 150 -10.80 -13.12 10.14
C CYS A 150 -9.88 -13.76 9.10
N GLY A 151 -10.27 -13.77 7.82
CA GLY A 151 -9.42 -14.21 6.70
C GLY A 151 -8.16 -13.37 6.58
N PHE A 152 -8.28 -12.04 6.64
CA PHE A 152 -7.15 -11.11 6.64
C PHE A 152 -6.18 -11.36 7.80
N ILE A 153 -6.70 -11.53 9.02
CA ILE A 153 -5.90 -11.82 10.22
C ILE A 153 -5.19 -13.17 10.06
N GLY A 154 -5.90 -14.20 9.58
CA GLY A 154 -5.32 -15.51 9.33
C GLY A 154 -4.17 -15.47 8.32
N ALA A 155 -4.34 -14.70 7.24
CA ALA A 155 -3.29 -14.52 6.24
C ALA A 155 -2.05 -13.84 6.82
N ALA A 156 -2.18 -12.86 7.73
CA ALA A 156 -1.04 -12.17 8.33
C ALA A 156 -0.04 -13.13 9.00
N PHE A 157 -0.53 -14.19 9.66
CA PHE A 157 0.34 -15.19 10.30
C PHE A 157 0.92 -16.21 9.31
N LEU A 158 0.21 -16.51 8.22
CA LEU A 158 0.59 -17.58 7.29
C LEU A 158 1.38 -17.07 6.07
N THR A 159 1.31 -15.78 5.73
CA THR A 159 1.87 -15.24 4.49
C THR A 159 3.38 -15.49 4.37
N ASP A 160 4.17 -15.19 5.41
CA ASP A 160 5.63 -15.40 5.38
C ASP A 160 5.99 -16.89 5.27
N ALA A 161 5.26 -17.76 5.98
CA ALA A 161 5.45 -19.21 5.93
C ALA A 161 5.11 -19.79 4.55
N ILE A 162 4.05 -19.31 3.90
CA ILE A 162 3.67 -19.72 2.55
C ILE A 162 4.68 -19.19 1.53
N LEU A 163 5.07 -17.92 1.64
CA LEU A 163 6.04 -17.27 0.76
C LEU A 163 7.40 -17.97 0.78
N THR A 164 7.94 -18.25 1.95
CA THR A 164 9.24 -18.94 2.10
C THR A 164 9.23 -20.35 1.55
N ARG A 165 8.10 -21.07 1.64
CA ARG A 165 7.98 -22.45 1.13
C ARG A 165 7.72 -22.54 -0.37
N LEU A 166 6.86 -21.69 -0.91
CA LEU A 166 6.39 -21.80 -2.30
C LEU A 166 7.10 -20.85 -3.26
N GLY A 167 7.71 -19.78 -2.74
CA GLY A 167 8.22 -18.67 -3.53
C GLY A 167 7.12 -17.75 -4.04
N ARG A 168 7.51 -16.53 -4.41
CA ARG A 168 6.57 -15.43 -4.67
C ARG A 168 5.51 -15.71 -5.72
N ALA A 169 5.92 -16.23 -6.88
CA ALA A 169 5.02 -16.47 -8.00
C ALA A 169 3.90 -17.47 -7.66
N ARG A 170 4.28 -18.57 -6.99
CA ARG A 170 3.33 -19.62 -6.60
C ARG A 170 2.41 -19.15 -5.49
N THR A 171 2.91 -18.34 -4.57
CA THR A 171 2.08 -17.73 -3.52
C THR A 171 1.03 -16.78 -4.10
N LEU A 172 1.39 -15.93 -5.07
CA LEU A 172 0.43 -15.08 -5.78
C LEU A 172 -0.62 -15.90 -6.55
N VAL A 173 -0.21 -16.98 -7.21
CA VAL A 173 -1.17 -17.87 -7.88
C VAL A 173 -2.07 -18.57 -6.87
N LEU A 174 -1.52 -19.06 -5.76
CA LEU A 174 -2.29 -19.72 -4.71
C LEU A 174 -3.34 -18.79 -4.09
N SER A 175 -2.99 -17.53 -3.81
CA SER A 175 -3.96 -16.55 -3.29
C SER A 175 -5.10 -16.29 -4.26
N GLU A 176 -4.82 -16.14 -5.56
CA GLU A 176 -5.87 -16.02 -6.58
C GLU A 176 -6.75 -17.29 -6.65
N LEU A 177 -6.16 -18.48 -6.56
CA LEU A 177 -6.91 -19.75 -6.56
C LEU A 177 -7.82 -19.89 -5.33
N ILE A 178 -7.36 -19.44 -4.15
CA ILE A 178 -8.19 -19.41 -2.93
C ILE A 178 -9.38 -18.47 -3.10
N MET A 179 -9.17 -17.28 -3.69
CA MET A 179 -10.26 -16.35 -3.99
C MET A 179 -11.22 -16.91 -5.03
N ILE A 180 -10.71 -17.56 -6.09
CA ILE A 180 -11.52 -18.26 -7.09
C ILE A 180 -12.41 -19.32 -6.44
N ALA A 181 -11.88 -20.13 -5.53
CA ALA A 181 -12.66 -21.12 -4.80
C ALA A 181 -13.81 -20.46 -4.01
N GLY A 182 -13.53 -19.35 -3.30
CA GLY A 182 -14.56 -18.58 -2.62
C GLY A 182 -15.62 -18.00 -3.57
N TYR A 183 -15.23 -17.41 -4.70
CA TYR A 183 -16.18 -16.88 -5.68
C TYR A 183 -17.03 -17.98 -6.32
N ILE A 184 -16.45 -19.15 -6.64
CA ILE A 184 -17.20 -20.31 -7.14
C ILE A 184 -18.27 -20.70 -6.13
N VAL A 185 -17.93 -20.75 -4.84
CA VAL A 185 -18.92 -21.02 -3.78
C VAL A 185 -20.03 -19.97 -3.82
N ILE A 186 -19.71 -18.67 -3.84
CA ILE A 186 -20.72 -17.59 -3.83
C ILE A 186 -21.65 -17.65 -5.06
N VAL A 187 -21.10 -17.86 -6.26
CA VAL A 187 -21.86 -17.89 -7.52
C VAL A 187 -22.90 -19.02 -7.55
N ASN A 188 -22.63 -20.14 -6.86
CA ASN A 188 -23.57 -21.23 -6.70
C ASN A 188 -24.71 -20.91 -5.71
N THR A 189 -24.67 -19.74 -5.06
CA THR A 189 -25.71 -19.25 -4.13
C THR A 189 -26.05 -20.29 -3.05
N PRO A 190 -25.06 -20.74 -2.25
CA PRO A 190 -25.23 -21.77 -1.23
C PRO A 190 -26.09 -21.24 -0.08
N PRO A 191 -26.44 -22.07 0.92
CA PRO A 191 -26.95 -21.57 2.19
C PRO A 191 -26.03 -20.50 2.77
N PHE A 192 -26.58 -19.55 3.52
CA PHE A 192 -25.84 -18.37 3.97
C PHE A 192 -24.52 -18.69 4.72
N GLY A 193 -24.47 -19.78 5.50
CA GLY A 193 -23.23 -20.24 6.12
C GLY A 193 -22.10 -20.56 5.12
N GLY A 194 -22.44 -21.05 3.93
CA GLY A 194 -21.48 -21.24 2.83
C GLY A 194 -20.98 -19.92 2.25
N VAL A 195 -21.83 -18.89 2.18
CA VAL A 195 -21.43 -17.53 1.79
C VAL A 195 -20.43 -16.97 2.81
N VAL A 196 -20.72 -17.12 4.10
CA VAL A 196 -19.83 -16.70 5.20
C VAL A 196 -18.46 -17.39 5.10
N ALA A 197 -18.43 -18.71 4.88
CA ALA A 197 -17.18 -19.45 4.67
C ALA A 197 -16.42 -18.97 3.41
N ALA A 198 -17.12 -18.61 2.34
CA ALA A 198 -16.50 -18.09 1.13
C ALA A 198 -15.85 -16.71 1.36
N PHE A 199 -16.51 -15.81 2.11
CA PHE A 199 -15.93 -14.51 2.44
C PHE A 199 -14.65 -14.61 3.29
N PHE A 200 -14.53 -15.64 4.14
CA PHE A 200 -13.26 -15.96 4.80
C PHE A 200 -12.14 -16.26 3.79
N LEU A 201 -12.41 -17.07 2.77
CA LEU A 201 -11.43 -17.39 1.73
C LEU A 201 -11.06 -16.15 0.90
N LEU A 202 -12.04 -15.32 0.55
CA LEU A 202 -11.81 -14.05 -0.14
C LEU A 202 -10.86 -13.15 0.66
N GLY A 203 -11.11 -12.96 1.96
CA GLY A 203 -10.26 -12.16 2.82
C GLY A 203 -8.85 -12.71 2.96
N PHE A 204 -8.73 -14.03 3.12
CA PHE A 204 -7.44 -14.71 3.23
C PHE A 204 -6.59 -14.54 1.95
N GLY A 205 -7.17 -14.80 0.77
CA GLY A 205 -6.46 -14.63 -0.50
C GLY A 205 -6.16 -13.16 -0.83
N CYS A 206 -7.09 -12.25 -0.55
CA CYS A 206 -6.91 -10.81 -0.74
C CYS A 206 -5.72 -10.27 0.06
N ALA A 207 -5.62 -10.66 1.34
CA ALA A 207 -4.55 -10.24 2.23
C ALA A 207 -3.16 -10.72 1.78
N ILE A 208 -3.03 -11.97 1.31
CA ILE A 208 -1.76 -12.47 0.76
C ILE A 208 -1.33 -11.65 -0.46
N ASN A 209 -2.25 -11.43 -1.41
CA ASN A 209 -1.97 -10.65 -2.60
C ASN A 209 -1.61 -9.20 -2.28
N LEU A 210 -2.35 -8.57 -1.37
CA LEU A 210 -2.11 -7.21 -0.88
C LEU A 210 -0.70 -7.12 -0.29
N ALA A 211 -0.34 -8.02 0.62
CA ALA A 211 0.96 -8.02 1.29
C ALA A 211 2.11 -8.20 0.28
N LEU A 212 2.02 -9.19 -0.61
CA LEU A 212 3.05 -9.44 -1.60
C LEU A 212 3.19 -8.25 -2.55
N ASN A 213 2.10 -7.81 -3.19
CA ASN A 213 2.15 -6.71 -4.17
C ASN A 213 2.60 -5.39 -3.55
N ASN A 214 2.20 -5.10 -2.31
CA ASN A 214 2.66 -3.92 -1.57
C ASN A 214 4.18 -3.95 -1.37
N VAL A 215 4.73 -5.10 -0.94
CA VAL A 215 6.19 -5.28 -0.79
C VAL A 215 6.92 -5.14 -2.13
N PHE A 216 6.34 -5.60 -3.24
CA PHE A 216 6.98 -5.38 -4.54
C PHE A 216 6.98 -3.91 -4.94
N CYS A 217 5.83 -3.23 -4.83
CA CYS A 217 5.71 -1.82 -5.20
C CYS A 217 6.59 -0.92 -4.32
N SER A 218 6.76 -1.26 -3.03
CA SER A 218 7.57 -0.48 -2.10
C SER A 218 9.07 -0.59 -2.36
N ASN A 219 9.53 -1.67 -3.00
CA ASN A 219 10.93 -1.95 -3.27
C ASN A 219 11.41 -1.45 -4.65
N LEU A 220 10.54 -0.79 -5.42
CA LEU A 220 10.90 -0.18 -6.69
C LEU A 220 11.32 1.28 -6.51
N ASP A 221 12.18 1.77 -7.40
CA ASP A 221 12.49 3.19 -7.49
C ASP A 221 11.19 4.02 -7.69
N ARG A 222 11.10 5.17 -7.01
CA ARG A 222 9.88 5.99 -6.91
C ARG A 222 8.67 5.23 -6.35
N SER A 223 8.90 4.45 -5.29
CA SER A 223 7.89 3.64 -4.60
C SER A 223 6.59 4.40 -4.29
N THR A 224 6.64 5.67 -3.88
CA THR A 224 5.44 6.49 -3.60
C THR A 224 4.50 6.60 -4.80
N VAL A 225 5.05 6.83 -6.00
CA VAL A 225 4.24 6.97 -7.23
C VAL A 225 3.67 5.62 -7.66
N ILE A 226 4.48 4.57 -7.57
CA ILE A 226 4.11 3.20 -7.94
C ILE A 226 3.00 2.68 -7.01
N LEU A 227 3.17 2.90 -5.70
CA LEU A 227 2.18 2.54 -4.69
C LEU A 227 0.90 3.36 -4.86
N GLY A 228 1.03 4.64 -5.21
CA GLY A 228 -0.09 5.51 -5.57
C GLY A 228 -0.86 5.02 -6.80
N LEU A 229 -0.18 4.55 -7.85
CA LEU A 229 -0.83 3.96 -9.02
C LEU A 229 -1.55 2.65 -8.68
N ALA A 230 -0.89 1.80 -7.90
CA ALA A 230 -1.42 0.52 -7.47
C ALA A 230 -2.69 0.68 -6.62
N HIS A 231 -2.67 1.52 -5.58
CA HIS A 231 -3.87 1.81 -4.78
C HIS A 231 -4.89 2.70 -5.52
N GLY A 232 -4.46 3.55 -6.44
CA GLY A 232 -5.37 4.30 -7.31
C GLY A 232 -6.26 3.37 -8.13
N SER A 233 -5.69 2.26 -8.64
CA SER A 233 -6.47 1.24 -9.35
C SER A 233 -7.48 0.51 -8.45
N TYR A 234 -7.17 0.35 -7.15
CA TYR A 234 -8.13 -0.15 -6.15
C TYR A 234 -9.33 0.79 -6.02
N GLY A 235 -9.09 2.11 -5.92
CA GLY A 235 -10.17 3.12 -5.89
C GLY A 235 -11.07 3.03 -7.12
N VAL A 236 -10.49 2.94 -8.32
CA VAL A 236 -11.27 2.75 -9.58
C VAL A 236 -12.13 1.50 -9.52
N GLY A 237 -11.59 0.38 -9.01
CA GLY A 237 -12.36 -0.84 -8.76
C GLY A 237 -13.52 -0.60 -7.78
N GLY A 238 -13.24 0.09 -6.67
CA GLY A 238 -14.21 0.47 -5.65
C GLY A 238 -15.34 1.35 -6.17
N THR A 239 -15.08 2.22 -7.14
CA THR A 239 -16.12 3.01 -7.82
C THR A 239 -16.95 2.14 -8.77
N VAL A 240 -16.31 1.27 -9.56
CA VAL A 240 -17.00 0.41 -10.56
C VAL A 240 -17.84 -0.68 -9.88
N GLY A 241 -17.41 -1.17 -8.72
CA GLY A 241 -18.02 -2.31 -8.01
C GLY A 241 -19.50 -2.11 -7.67
N PRO A 242 -19.86 -1.08 -6.88
CA PRO A 242 -21.25 -0.76 -6.55
C PRO A 242 -22.10 -0.45 -7.77
N ILE A 243 -21.54 0.23 -8.78
CA ILE A 243 -22.22 0.56 -10.04
C ILE A 243 -22.63 -0.73 -10.77
N ALA A 244 -21.67 -1.62 -10.99
CA ALA A 244 -21.91 -2.90 -11.67
C ALA A 244 -22.84 -3.82 -10.86
N ALA A 245 -22.66 -3.87 -9.53
CA ALA A 245 -23.51 -4.64 -8.63
C ALA A 245 -24.96 -4.14 -8.64
N THR A 246 -25.17 -2.83 -8.58
CA THR A 246 -26.50 -2.20 -8.60
C THR A 246 -27.17 -2.38 -9.96
N ALA A 247 -26.44 -2.16 -11.06
CA ALA A 247 -26.97 -2.35 -12.41
C ALA A 247 -27.42 -3.80 -12.63
N LEU A 248 -26.64 -4.78 -12.16
CA LEU A 248 -26.99 -6.18 -12.29
C LEU A 248 -28.19 -6.55 -11.39
N ALA A 249 -28.18 -6.16 -10.12
CA ALA A 249 -29.26 -6.49 -9.19
C ALA A 249 -30.58 -5.80 -9.57
N SER A 250 -30.54 -4.58 -10.11
CA SER A 250 -31.73 -3.86 -10.57
C SER A 250 -32.33 -4.43 -11.87
N SER A 251 -31.55 -5.15 -12.68
CA SER A 251 -32.06 -5.85 -13.87
C SER A 251 -32.91 -7.10 -13.55
N GLY A 252 -33.04 -7.45 -12.27
CA GLY A 252 -33.73 -8.67 -11.81
C GLY A 252 -32.83 -9.90 -11.72
N ALA A 253 -31.53 -9.76 -12.01
CA ALA A 253 -30.57 -10.83 -11.81
C ALA A 253 -30.31 -11.09 -10.32
N LEU A 254 -30.01 -12.34 -9.98
CA LEU A 254 -29.61 -12.75 -8.65
C LEU A 254 -28.33 -12.00 -8.22
N TRP A 255 -28.30 -11.52 -6.97
CA TRP A 255 -27.17 -10.78 -6.39
C TRP A 255 -25.83 -11.50 -6.56
N SER A 256 -25.83 -12.84 -6.47
CA SER A 256 -24.64 -13.68 -6.58
C SER A 256 -24.00 -13.66 -7.97
N ARG A 257 -24.74 -13.27 -9.02
CA ARG A 257 -24.26 -13.25 -10.41
C ARG A 257 -23.22 -12.17 -10.64
N PHE A 258 -23.18 -11.14 -9.80
CA PHE A 258 -22.13 -10.13 -9.83
C PHE A 258 -20.75 -10.76 -9.69
N TYR A 259 -20.64 -11.81 -8.88
CA TYR A 259 -19.37 -12.48 -8.61
C TYR A 259 -18.81 -13.29 -9.79
N PHE A 260 -19.55 -13.46 -10.89
CA PHE A 260 -18.96 -13.94 -12.14
C PHE A 260 -17.96 -12.93 -12.72
N VAL A 261 -18.21 -11.63 -12.56
CA VAL A 261 -17.31 -10.56 -13.02
C VAL A 261 -16.00 -10.62 -12.24
N THR A 262 -16.09 -10.68 -10.90
CA THR A 262 -14.89 -10.78 -10.04
C THR A 262 -14.16 -12.10 -10.32
N LEU A 263 -14.87 -13.22 -10.47
CA LEU A 263 -14.28 -14.52 -10.83
C LEU A 263 -13.49 -14.46 -12.14
N GLY A 264 -14.03 -13.82 -13.18
CA GLY A 264 -13.35 -13.64 -14.47
C GLY A 264 -12.06 -12.82 -14.33
N ILE A 265 -12.10 -11.75 -13.53
CA ILE A 265 -10.91 -10.94 -13.23
C ILE A 265 -9.85 -11.79 -12.52
N ARG A 266 -10.24 -12.62 -11.53
CA ARG A 266 -9.29 -13.51 -10.84
C ARG A 266 -8.67 -14.55 -11.76
N ALA A 267 -9.45 -15.14 -12.65
CA ALA A 267 -8.92 -16.08 -13.64
C ALA A 267 -7.85 -15.42 -14.53
N ALA A 268 -8.07 -14.16 -14.95
CA ALA A 268 -7.05 -13.40 -15.66
C ALA A 268 -5.82 -13.10 -14.77
N CYS A 269 -6.03 -12.70 -13.51
CA CYS A 269 -4.95 -12.48 -12.55
C CYS A 269 -4.08 -13.72 -12.34
N VAL A 270 -4.65 -14.95 -12.30
CA VAL A 270 -3.87 -16.20 -12.21
C VAL A 270 -2.88 -16.28 -13.38
N VAL A 271 -3.35 -16.11 -14.61
CA VAL A 271 -2.53 -16.23 -15.82
C VAL A 271 -1.44 -15.16 -15.82
N PHE A 272 -1.81 -13.91 -15.55
CA PHE A 272 -0.88 -12.79 -15.58
C PHE A 272 0.13 -12.82 -14.43
N ASN A 273 -0.28 -13.17 -13.20
CA ASN A 273 0.62 -13.33 -12.07
C ASN A 273 1.60 -14.48 -12.31
N ALA A 274 1.10 -15.62 -12.81
CA ALA A 274 1.95 -16.74 -13.18
C ALA A 274 2.99 -16.30 -14.21
N TRP A 275 2.57 -15.64 -15.29
CA TRP A 275 3.47 -15.19 -16.35
C TRP A 275 4.50 -14.14 -15.89
N ALA A 276 4.05 -13.07 -15.22
CA ALA A 276 4.89 -11.93 -14.86
C ALA A 276 5.86 -12.22 -13.71
N PHE A 277 5.44 -13.06 -12.74
CA PHE A 277 6.24 -13.35 -11.55
C PHE A 277 6.99 -14.70 -11.60
N TRP A 278 6.78 -15.58 -12.60
CA TRP A 278 7.40 -16.93 -12.62
C TRP A 278 8.91 -16.94 -12.38
N LYS A 279 9.62 -15.97 -12.95
CA LYS A 279 11.08 -15.85 -12.88
C LYS A 279 11.56 -14.80 -11.89
N TYR A 280 10.65 -14.23 -11.08
CA TYR A 280 10.95 -13.14 -10.15
C TYR A 280 12.16 -13.44 -9.25
N GLU A 281 12.16 -14.60 -8.60
CA GLU A 281 13.25 -15.01 -7.69
C GLU A 281 14.59 -15.18 -8.40
N LYS A 282 14.57 -15.67 -9.65
CA LYS A 282 15.78 -15.87 -10.45
C LYS A 282 16.36 -14.57 -10.99
N GLU A 283 15.52 -13.55 -11.17
CA GLU A 283 15.92 -12.24 -11.66
C GLU A 283 16.43 -11.37 -10.50
N ASN A 284 15.70 -11.35 -9.37
CA ASN A 284 16.17 -10.69 -8.15
C ASN A 284 17.41 -11.39 -7.57
N GLY A 285 17.46 -12.71 -7.57
CA GLY A 285 18.63 -13.48 -7.13
C GLY A 285 19.84 -13.39 -8.09
N ARG A 286 19.65 -12.97 -9.35
CA ARG A 286 20.77 -12.66 -10.29
C ARG A 286 21.23 -11.21 -10.19
N ALA A 287 20.33 -10.29 -9.86
CA ALA A 287 20.69 -8.93 -9.49
C ALA A 287 21.51 -8.97 -8.19
N GLU A 288 21.04 -9.70 -7.18
CA GLU A 288 21.84 -10.06 -6.00
C GLU A 288 23.07 -10.86 -6.41
N GLY A 289 23.02 -11.82 -7.34
CA GLY A 289 24.18 -12.62 -7.77
C GLY A 289 25.34 -11.86 -8.43
N THR A 290 25.08 -10.69 -9.02
CA THR A 290 26.11 -9.85 -9.66
C THR A 290 26.74 -8.92 -8.62
N ASP A 291 25.92 -8.37 -7.72
CA ASP A 291 26.39 -7.66 -6.52
C ASP A 291 27.01 -8.63 -5.49
N ALA A 292 26.62 -9.91 -5.51
CA ALA A 292 27.09 -10.98 -4.66
C ALA A 292 28.40 -11.59 -5.14
N ASN A 293 28.92 -11.31 -6.32
CA ASN A 293 30.33 -11.64 -6.56
C ASN A 293 31.26 -10.66 -5.83
N LEU A 294 30.85 -9.39 -5.72
CA LEU A 294 31.53 -8.36 -4.93
C LEU A 294 31.27 -8.52 -3.43
N LEU A 295 30.02 -8.83 -3.04
CA LEU A 295 29.66 -9.12 -1.66
C LEU A 295 30.07 -10.54 -1.22
N ALA A 296 30.20 -11.55 -2.09
CA ALA A 296 30.70 -12.89 -1.72
C ALA A 296 32.21 -12.91 -1.48
N GLU A 297 32.97 -11.99 -2.08
CA GLU A 297 34.38 -11.82 -1.78
C GLU A 297 34.57 -11.19 -0.39
N LEU A 298 33.71 -10.22 -0.02
CA LEU A 298 33.58 -9.68 1.34
C LEU A 298 32.97 -10.69 2.34
N GLU A 299 31.95 -11.44 1.93
CA GLU A 299 31.30 -12.46 2.73
C GLU A 299 32.18 -13.69 2.88
N ARG A 300 33.10 -14.05 1.99
CA ARG A 300 34.05 -15.16 2.25
C ARG A 300 34.92 -14.90 3.47
N THR A 301 35.26 -13.64 3.72
CA THR A 301 35.89 -13.17 4.97
C THR A 301 34.93 -13.22 6.17
N ALA A 302 33.63 -12.93 5.98
CA ALA A 302 32.59 -12.99 7.02
C ALA A 302 31.96 -14.39 7.23
N SER A 303 32.11 -15.32 6.29
CA SER A 303 31.47 -16.65 6.25
C SER A 303 32.13 -17.61 7.23
N ARG A 304 33.36 -17.32 7.66
CA ARG A 304 33.97 -17.98 8.82
C ARG A 304 33.26 -17.61 10.14
N GLN A 305 32.48 -16.52 10.18
CA GLN A 305 31.66 -16.11 11.33
C GLN A 305 30.18 -16.51 11.20
N MET A 306 29.61 -16.58 9.99
CA MET A 306 28.15 -16.76 9.78
C MET A 306 27.63 -18.21 9.75
N ALA A 307 28.47 -19.24 9.77
CA ALA A 307 27.99 -20.64 9.87
C ALA A 307 27.21 -20.92 11.19
N ALA A 308 27.23 -20.00 12.15
CA ALA A 308 26.45 -20.03 13.39
C ALA A 308 25.07 -19.31 13.32
N GLY A 309 24.73 -18.61 12.23
CA GLY A 309 23.66 -17.57 12.22
C GLY A 309 22.27 -17.97 11.71
N ALA A 310 22.05 -19.20 11.23
CA ALA A 310 20.74 -19.60 10.70
C ALA A 310 19.64 -19.68 11.79
N ASP A 311 20.00 -20.05 13.03
CA ASP A 311 19.11 -19.99 14.20
C ASP A 311 18.95 -18.55 14.74
N GLU A 312 19.95 -17.68 14.57
CA GLU A 312 19.91 -16.28 15.01
C GLU A 312 18.93 -15.42 14.19
N GLN A 313 18.78 -15.68 12.88
CA GLN A 313 17.95 -14.84 12.03
C GLN A 313 16.45 -14.99 12.30
N GLN A 314 16.00 -16.19 12.69
CA GLN A 314 14.63 -16.43 13.14
C GLN A 314 14.38 -15.88 14.56
N HIS A 315 15.39 -15.92 15.42
CA HIS A 315 15.36 -15.24 16.73
C HIS A 315 15.26 -13.72 16.57
N SER A 316 15.99 -13.14 15.61
CA SER A 316 16.00 -11.70 15.30
C SER A 316 14.63 -11.20 14.81
N LYS A 317 13.97 -11.90 13.87
CA LYS A 317 12.61 -11.52 13.42
C LYS A 317 11.58 -11.50 14.57
N LYS A 318 11.61 -12.51 15.44
CA LYS A 318 10.72 -12.58 16.62
C LYS A 318 11.04 -11.48 17.64
N GLN A 319 12.31 -11.18 17.84
CA GLN A 319 12.76 -10.08 18.71
C GLN A 319 12.34 -8.72 18.17
N LEU A 320 12.45 -8.47 16.86
CA LEU A 320 11.98 -7.26 16.20
C LEU A 320 10.46 -7.10 16.30
N LEU A 321 9.70 -8.18 16.10
CA LEU A 321 8.25 -8.17 16.32
C LEU A 321 7.91 -7.86 17.79
N ALA A 322 8.60 -8.50 18.74
CA ALA A 322 8.40 -8.26 20.16
C ALA A 322 8.77 -6.82 20.57
N GLN A 323 9.80 -6.24 19.94
CA GLN A 323 10.20 -4.85 20.14
C GLN A 323 9.16 -3.88 19.56
N ALA A 324 8.65 -4.16 18.35
CA ALA A 324 7.58 -3.39 17.72
C ALA A 324 6.29 -3.42 18.57
N LEU A 325 5.93 -4.57 19.14
CA LEU A 325 4.78 -4.71 20.03
C LEU A 325 4.95 -4.04 21.39
N ARG A 326 6.20 -3.75 21.81
CA ARG A 326 6.49 -2.97 23.03
C ARG A 326 6.54 -1.46 22.78
N ASN A 327 6.66 -1.03 21.52
CA ASN A 327 6.74 0.37 21.18
C ASN A 327 5.35 1.02 21.22
N ARG A 328 5.17 1.98 22.14
CA ARG A 328 3.91 2.72 22.29
C ARG A 328 3.48 3.44 21.02
N VAL A 329 4.42 4.00 20.26
CA VAL A 329 4.12 4.72 19.01
C VAL A 329 3.53 3.76 17.98
N THR A 330 4.11 2.56 17.85
CA THR A 330 3.62 1.51 16.96
C THR A 330 2.23 1.02 17.37
N LEU A 331 1.99 0.81 18.67
CA LEU A 331 0.66 0.39 19.15
C LEU A 331 -0.42 1.45 18.93
N ILE A 332 -0.11 2.72 19.20
CA ILE A 332 -1.05 3.83 18.95
C ILE A 332 -1.32 3.98 17.45
N GLY A 333 -0.29 3.89 16.61
CA GLY A 333 -0.43 3.93 15.16
C GLY A 333 -1.27 2.77 14.62
N ALA A 334 -1.03 1.54 15.10
CA ALA A 334 -1.82 0.37 14.74
C ALA A 334 -3.29 0.51 15.18
N ALA A 335 -3.54 1.00 16.40
CA ALA A 335 -4.90 1.25 16.89
C ALA A 335 -5.62 2.32 16.06
N PHE A 336 -4.92 3.39 15.67
CA PHE A 336 -5.46 4.42 14.79
C PHE A 336 -5.84 3.86 13.42
N ILE A 337 -4.94 3.14 12.76
CA ILE A 337 -5.20 2.53 11.44
C ILE A 337 -6.36 1.52 11.53
N PHE A 338 -6.40 0.71 12.59
CA PHE A 338 -7.48 -0.24 12.83
C PHE A 338 -8.84 0.45 12.96
N MET A 339 -8.93 1.51 13.77
CA MET A 339 -10.16 2.27 13.96
C MET A 339 -10.57 3.01 12.68
N TYR A 340 -9.61 3.62 11.98
CA TYR A 340 -9.85 4.31 10.71
C TYR A 340 -10.40 3.35 9.64
N GLN A 341 -9.72 2.23 9.40
CA GLN A 341 -10.14 1.23 8.43
C GLN A 341 -11.49 0.62 8.81
N GLY A 342 -11.71 0.35 10.10
CA GLY A 342 -12.98 -0.16 10.60
C GLY A 342 -14.14 0.82 10.36
N ALA A 343 -13.91 2.12 10.58
CA ALA A 343 -14.90 3.15 10.31
C ALA A 343 -15.18 3.29 8.81
N GLU A 344 -14.14 3.26 7.97
CA GLU A 344 -14.27 3.33 6.51
C GLU A 344 -15.14 2.19 5.96
N VAL A 345 -14.82 0.94 6.33
CA VAL A 345 -15.57 -0.25 5.87
C VAL A 345 -17.00 -0.25 6.40
N ALA A 346 -17.22 0.18 7.64
CA ALA A 346 -18.56 0.30 8.20
C ALA A 346 -19.41 1.33 7.45
N ILE A 347 -18.86 2.52 7.15
CA ILE A 347 -19.58 3.54 6.40
C ILE A 347 -19.89 3.04 4.98
N ALA A 348 -18.90 2.50 4.27
CA ALA A 348 -19.06 2.01 2.90
C ALA A 348 -20.09 0.87 2.80
N GLY A 349 -20.07 -0.07 3.75
CA GLY A 349 -20.97 -1.21 3.77
C GLY A 349 -22.42 -0.86 4.12
N TRP A 350 -22.63 0.13 4.99
CA TRP A 350 -23.96 0.38 5.58
C TRP A 350 -24.64 1.67 5.13
N VAL A 351 -23.95 2.56 4.41
CA VAL A 351 -24.55 3.79 3.88
C VAL A 351 -25.77 3.51 2.99
N ILE A 352 -25.74 2.45 2.19
CA ILE A 352 -26.86 2.06 1.32
C ILE A 352 -28.06 1.61 2.16
N SER A 353 -27.85 0.72 3.13
CA SER A 353 -28.92 0.28 4.04
C SER A 353 -29.53 1.45 4.81
N PHE A 354 -28.71 2.43 5.25
CA PHE A 354 -29.19 3.65 5.87
C PHE A 354 -30.06 4.50 4.92
N LEU A 355 -29.61 4.71 3.68
CA LEU A 355 -30.35 5.48 2.68
C LEU A 355 -31.70 4.82 2.33
N ILE A 356 -31.75 3.50 2.25
CA ILE A 356 -33.00 2.77 1.97
C ILE A 356 -33.94 2.85 3.17
N ASN A 357 -33.48 2.45 4.35
CA ASN A 357 -34.36 2.26 5.51
C ASN A 357 -34.79 3.57 6.20
N TYR A 358 -33.91 4.57 6.22
CA TYR A 358 -34.16 5.83 6.96
C TYR A 358 -34.39 7.05 6.07
N ARG A 359 -33.91 7.02 4.81
CA ARG A 359 -34.10 8.13 3.85
C ARG A 359 -35.10 7.80 2.74
N GLY A 360 -35.70 6.62 2.74
CA GLY A 360 -36.68 6.21 1.73
C GLY A 360 -36.11 6.11 0.31
N GLY A 361 -34.80 5.91 0.19
CA GLY A 361 -34.13 5.83 -1.10
C GLY A 361 -34.48 4.55 -1.84
N ALA A 362 -34.73 4.65 -3.15
CA ALA A 362 -35.00 3.49 -3.98
C ALA A 362 -33.72 2.62 -4.15
N PRO A 363 -33.75 1.31 -3.84
CA PRO A 363 -32.57 0.43 -3.90
C PRO A 363 -31.79 0.49 -5.22
N ALA A 364 -32.50 0.65 -6.34
CA ALA A 364 -31.91 0.74 -7.68
C ALA A 364 -31.18 2.07 -7.98
N GLN A 365 -31.39 3.11 -7.18
CA GLN A 365 -30.82 4.46 -7.40
C GLN A 365 -29.78 4.84 -6.33
N VAL A 366 -29.86 4.27 -5.13
CA VAL A 366 -28.94 4.63 -4.03
C VAL A 366 -27.59 3.94 -4.09
N GLY A 367 -27.47 2.83 -4.82
CA GLY A 367 -26.21 2.09 -4.94
C GLY A 367 -25.07 2.89 -5.58
N TYR A 368 -25.40 3.90 -6.39
CA TYR A 368 -24.44 4.83 -6.98
C TYR A 368 -23.80 5.78 -5.95
N VAL A 369 -24.42 6.00 -4.79
CA VAL A 369 -23.88 6.90 -3.75
C VAL A 369 -22.60 6.34 -3.16
N THR A 370 -22.52 5.02 -2.96
CA THR A 370 -21.31 4.35 -2.46
C THR A 370 -20.16 4.45 -3.46
N ALA A 371 -20.43 4.59 -4.76
CA ALA A 371 -19.38 4.81 -5.74
C ALA A 371 -18.67 6.17 -5.56
N GLY A 372 -19.32 7.17 -4.97
CA GLY A 372 -18.69 8.46 -4.65
C GLY A 372 -17.89 8.46 -3.33
N PHE A 373 -17.95 7.37 -2.57
CA PHE A 373 -17.15 7.20 -1.35
C PHE A 373 -15.73 6.71 -1.67
N PHE A 374 -15.60 5.85 -2.69
CA PHE A 374 -14.34 5.31 -3.21
C PHE A 374 -13.77 6.22 -4.29
#